data_AF-A0A8D3WSY0-F1
#
_entry.id   AF-A0A8D3WSY0-F1
#
_cell.length_a   1.000
_cell.length_b   1.000
_cell.length_c   1.000
_cell.angle_alpha   90.00
_cell.angle_beta   90.00
_cell.angle_gamma   90.00
#
_symmetry.space_group_name_H-M   'P 1'
#
loop_
_entity.id
_entity.type
_entity.pdbx_description
1 polymer ?
#
loop_
_entity_poly.entity_id
_entity_poly.type
_entity_poly.pdbx_seq_one_letter_code
_entity_poly.pdbx_strand_id
1 'polypeptide(L)'
;MTPTLNLDSFRDQHGDPTRWSTADIDSYLVLGDIAPPEPLPYTYAEMQAMAADYQRSANDQKAIADRLAGEGHDTAASIWRRGARGARELAAAARMGWPAFEAHLNGW
;
A
#
# COMPACT_ATOMS: atom_id res chain seq x y z
N MET A 1 -32.40 -10.42 -21.04
CA MET A 1 -32.94 -9.07 -21.30
C MET A 1 -32.92 -8.33 -19.97
N THR A 2 -32.03 -7.36 -19.81
CA THR A 2 -31.93 -6.55 -18.59
C THR A 2 -33.02 -5.48 -18.65
N PRO A 3 -34.00 -5.44 -17.73
CA PRO A 3 -35.02 -4.42 -17.76
C PRO A 3 -34.37 -3.06 -17.50
N THR A 4 -34.58 -2.11 -18.41
CA THR A 4 -34.19 -0.71 -18.22
C THR A 4 -35.11 -0.12 -17.16
N LEU A 5 -34.60 0.04 -15.94
CA LEU A 5 -35.31 0.75 -14.88
C LEU A 5 -35.42 2.23 -15.27
N ASN A 6 -36.58 2.65 -15.76
CA ASN A 6 -36.87 4.07 -15.91
C ASN A 6 -37.22 4.66 -14.53
N LEU A 7 -36.92 5.95 -14.34
CA LEU A 7 -37.12 6.66 -13.07
C LEU A 7 -38.58 6.58 -12.57
N ASP A 8 -39.51 6.48 -13.50
CA ASP A 8 -40.95 6.39 -13.22
C ASP A 8 -41.33 5.02 -12.63
N SER A 9 -40.70 3.93 -13.08
CA SER A 9 -40.89 2.57 -12.52
C SER A 9 -40.44 2.48 -11.07
N PHE A 10 -39.39 3.21 -10.71
CA PHE A 10 -38.89 3.28 -9.33
C PHE A 10 -39.88 4.05 -8.43
N ARG A 11 -40.46 5.14 -8.95
CA ARG A 11 -41.46 5.94 -8.21
C ARG A 11 -42.75 5.17 -7.95
N ASP A 12 -43.24 4.41 -8.93
CA ASP A 12 -44.45 3.59 -8.77
C ASP A 12 -44.25 2.44 -7.76
N GLN A 13 -43.05 1.86 -7.69
CA GLN A 13 -42.76 0.78 -6.74
C GLN A 13 -42.56 1.26 -5.29
N HIS A 14 -42.08 2.49 -5.10
CA HIS A 14 -41.69 3.01 -3.78
C HIS A 14 -42.67 4.03 -3.17
N GLY A 15 -43.79 4.30 -3.85
CA GLY A 15 -44.87 5.13 -3.34
C GLY A 15 -44.58 6.62 -3.40
N ASP A 16 -45.66 7.40 -3.50
CA ASP A 16 -45.65 8.85 -3.65
C ASP A 16 -44.73 9.55 -2.62
N PRO A 17 -43.68 10.29 -3.06
CA PRO A 17 -42.74 10.97 -2.16
C PRO A 17 -43.39 12.04 -1.28
N THR A 18 -44.65 12.42 -1.53
CA THR A 18 -45.41 13.31 -0.62
C THR A 18 -45.74 12.68 0.73
N ARG A 19 -45.55 11.38 0.93
CA ARG A 19 -45.68 10.71 2.25
C ARG A 19 -44.36 10.49 2.98
N TRP A 20 -43.24 10.87 2.39
CA TRP A 20 -41.96 10.82 3.09
C TRP A 20 -41.97 11.99 4.08
N SER A 21 -42.01 11.68 5.38
CA SER A 21 -41.83 12.70 6.41
C SER A 21 -40.51 13.42 6.11
N THR A 22 -40.49 14.74 6.28
CA THR A 22 -39.23 15.49 6.32
C THR A 22 -38.34 14.83 7.36
N ALA A 23 -37.32 14.11 6.92
CA ALA A 23 -36.24 13.74 7.81
C ALA A 23 -35.59 15.06 8.20
N ASP A 24 -35.83 15.51 9.42
CA ASP A 24 -35.04 16.58 10.05
C ASP A 24 -33.62 16.02 10.21
N ILE A 25 -32.85 16.06 9.13
CA ILE A 25 -31.39 15.89 9.17
C ILE A 25 -30.83 17.24 9.61
N ASP A 26 -31.20 17.68 10.81
CA ASP A 26 -30.69 18.89 11.45
C ASP A 26 -29.40 18.64 12.24
N SER A 27 -28.80 17.46 12.05
CA SER A 27 -27.44 17.21 12.51
C SER A 27 -26.71 16.41 11.45
N TYR A 28 -25.77 17.06 10.76
CA TYR A 28 -24.55 16.34 10.45
C TYR A 28 -24.04 15.85 11.79
N LEU A 29 -24.05 14.54 12.00
CA LEU A 29 -23.40 13.92 13.14
C LEU A 29 -21.92 14.31 13.02
N VAL A 30 -21.54 15.43 13.65
CA VAL A 30 -20.14 15.79 13.83
C VAL A 30 -19.62 14.73 14.77
N LEU A 31 -19.06 13.67 14.21
CA LEU A 31 -18.22 12.73 14.92
C LEU A 31 -17.13 13.59 15.56
N GLY A 32 -17.32 13.91 16.83
CA GLY A 32 -16.63 15.01 17.52
C GLY A 32 -15.13 14.90 17.40
N ASP A 33 -14.45 16.02 17.19
CA ASP A 33 -13.00 16.26 17.31
C ASP A 33 -12.11 15.02 17.14
N ILE A 34 -12.33 14.24 16.08
CA ILE A 34 -11.35 13.23 15.69
C ILE A 34 -10.26 14.04 15.01
N ALA A 35 -9.20 14.33 15.77
CA ALA A 35 -7.98 14.85 15.20
C ALA A 35 -7.61 13.94 14.01
N PRO A 36 -7.29 14.51 12.83
CA PRO A 36 -6.82 13.70 11.73
C PRO A 36 -5.64 12.85 12.21
N PRO A 37 -5.52 11.61 11.73
CA PRO A 37 -4.40 10.76 12.09
C PRO A 37 -3.10 11.50 11.81
N GLU A 38 -2.09 11.28 12.66
CA GLU A 38 -0.78 11.85 12.44
C GLU A 38 -0.27 11.46 11.04
N PRO A 39 0.38 12.39 10.34
CA PRO A 39 0.94 12.08 9.03
C PRO A 39 1.95 10.95 9.16
N LEU A 40 1.96 10.07 8.16
CA LEU A 40 2.96 9.00 8.11
C LEU A 40 4.38 9.60 8.04
N PRO A 41 5.40 8.92 8.60
CA PRO A 41 6.78 9.41 8.57
C PRO A 41 7.35 9.61 7.17
N TYR A 42 6.82 8.89 6.18
CA TYR A 42 7.23 8.98 4.79
C TYR A 42 6.02 9.06 3.86
N THR A 43 6.13 9.94 2.88
CA THR A 43 5.19 10.01 1.77
C THR A 43 5.36 8.82 0.84
N TYR A 44 4.34 8.53 0.03
CA TYR A 44 4.42 7.49 -0.99
C TYR A 44 5.59 7.71 -1.96
N ALA A 45 5.86 8.96 -2.35
CA ALA A 45 6.96 9.29 -3.25
C ALA A 45 8.34 8.98 -2.64
N GLU A 46 8.53 9.30 -1.36
CA GLU A 46 9.75 8.95 -0.62
C GLU A 46 9.91 7.44 -0.48
N MET A 47 8.80 6.72 -0.22
CA MET A 47 8.81 5.25 -0.19
C MET A 47 9.22 4.65 -1.54
N GLN A 48 8.78 5.21 -2.66
CA GLN A 48 9.21 4.76 -4.00
C GLN A 48 10.69 5.06 -4.26
N ALA A 49 11.19 6.21 -3.79
CA ALA A 49 12.61 6.53 -3.88
C ALA A 49 13.46 5.53 -3.08
N MET A 50 13.07 5.24 -1.82
CA MET A 50 13.73 4.22 -1.01
C MET A 50 13.67 2.84 -1.67
N ALA A 51 12.54 2.46 -2.26
CA ALA A 51 12.42 1.20 -2.98
C ALA A 51 13.42 1.09 -4.14
N ALA A 52 13.64 2.18 -4.87
CA ALA A 52 14.62 2.23 -5.95
C ALA A 52 16.07 2.09 -5.43
N ASP A 53 16.38 2.72 -4.29
CA ASP A 53 17.71 2.64 -3.68
C ASP A 53 18.02 1.25 -3.11
N TYR A 54 17.05 0.60 -2.46
CA TYR A 54 17.19 -0.80 -2.04
C TYR A 54 17.31 -1.74 -3.24
N GLN A 55 16.58 -1.49 -4.32
CA GLN A 55 16.71 -2.29 -5.55
C GLN A 55 18.11 -2.15 -6.17
N ARG A 56 18.69 -0.93 -6.16
CA ARG A 56 20.06 -0.70 -6.63
C ARG A 56 21.05 -1.44 -5.74
N SER A 57 20.91 -1.31 -4.42
CA SER A 57 21.73 -2.04 -3.45
C SER A 57 21.67 -3.56 -3.67
N ALA A 58 20.49 -4.11 -3.95
CA ALA A 58 20.33 -5.53 -4.26
C ALA A 58 21.07 -5.96 -5.52
N ASN A 59 21.11 -5.10 -6.54
CA ASN A 59 21.82 -5.37 -7.79
C ASN A 59 23.34 -5.34 -7.57
N ASP A 60 23.84 -4.36 -6.82
CA ASP A 60 25.27 -4.25 -6.50
C ASP A 60 25.75 -5.45 -5.68
N GLN A 61 24.97 -5.84 -4.66
CA GLN A 61 25.27 -7.00 -3.84
C GLN A 61 25.23 -8.31 -4.64
N LYS A 62 24.29 -8.43 -5.60
CA LYS A 62 24.28 -9.56 -6.54
C LYS A 62 25.55 -9.58 -7.39
N ALA A 63 25.97 -8.44 -7.93
CA ALA A 63 27.18 -8.36 -8.75
C ALA A 63 28.44 -8.77 -7.96
N ILE A 64 28.55 -8.34 -6.69
CA ILE A 64 29.64 -8.78 -5.81
C ILE A 64 29.57 -10.28 -5.55
N ALA A 65 28.38 -10.81 -5.28
CA ALA A 65 28.20 -12.25 -5.07
C ALA A 65 28.60 -13.07 -6.29
N ASP A 66 28.21 -12.63 -7.48
CA ASP A 66 28.49 -13.32 -8.74
C ASP A 66 30.01 -13.28 -9.04
N ARG A 67 30.68 -12.15 -8.77
CA ARG A 67 32.15 -12.05 -8.87
C ARG A 67 32.85 -13.01 -7.92
N LEU A 68 32.48 -13.01 -6.63
CA LEU A 68 33.10 -13.88 -5.62
C LEU A 68 32.90 -15.36 -5.93
N ALA A 69 31.72 -15.74 -6.46
CA ALA A 69 31.48 -17.11 -6.91
C ALA A 69 32.38 -17.48 -8.10
N GLY A 70 32.57 -16.57 -9.06
CA GLY A 70 33.50 -16.76 -10.17
C GLY A 70 34.97 -16.91 -9.75
N GLU A 71 35.35 -16.31 -8.61
CA GLU A 71 36.68 -16.43 -7.99
C GLU A 71 36.81 -17.68 -7.08
N GLY A 72 35.75 -18.47 -6.90
CA GLY A 72 35.74 -19.66 -6.05
C GLY A 72 35.50 -19.39 -4.55
N HIS A 73 35.07 -18.18 -4.18
CA HIS A 73 34.79 -17.76 -2.82
C HIS A 73 33.30 -17.98 -2.43
N ASP A 74 32.83 -19.23 -2.51
CA ASP A 74 31.41 -19.58 -2.37
C ASP A 74 30.77 -19.13 -1.05
N THR A 75 31.48 -19.28 0.08
CA THR A 75 30.98 -18.84 1.39
C THR A 75 30.76 -17.32 1.41
N ALA A 76 31.71 -16.55 0.90
CA ALA A 76 31.59 -15.10 0.83
C ALA A 76 30.48 -14.69 -0.14
N ALA A 77 30.43 -15.32 -1.32
CA ALA A 77 29.34 -15.12 -2.29
C ALA A 77 27.96 -15.37 -1.66
N SER A 78 27.82 -16.41 -0.82
CA SER A 78 26.55 -16.73 -0.16
C SER A 78 26.08 -15.61 0.78
N ILE A 79 26.99 -14.93 1.48
CA ILE A 79 26.66 -13.80 2.37
C ILE A 79 26.08 -12.66 1.53
N TRP A 80 26.73 -12.32 0.43
CA TRP A 80 26.27 -11.27 -0.49
C TRP A 80 24.95 -11.63 -1.18
N ARG A 81 24.71 -12.91 -1.52
CA ARG A 81 23.39 -13.36 -2.04
C ARG A 81 22.28 -13.17 -1.01
N ARG A 82 22.55 -13.46 0.27
CA ARG A 82 21.58 -13.22 1.35
C ARG A 82 21.30 -11.72 1.51
N GLY A 83 22.33 -10.89 1.48
CA GLY A 83 22.15 -9.43 1.46
C GLY A 83 21.27 -8.99 0.29
N ALA A 84 21.59 -9.44 -0.93
CA ALA A 84 20.86 -9.05 -2.13
C ALA A 84 19.39 -9.46 -2.07
N ARG A 85 19.08 -10.59 -1.43
CA ARG A 85 17.71 -11.02 -1.15
C ARG A 85 17.03 -10.08 -0.15
N GLY A 86 17.65 -9.79 0.99
CA GLY A 86 17.07 -8.88 2.00
C GLY A 86 16.81 -7.48 1.46
N ALA A 87 17.72 -6.95 0.64
CA ALA A 87 17.52 -5.67 -0.04
C ALA A 87 16.32 -5.69 -1.03
N ARG A 88 16.06 -6.82 -1.71
CA ARG A 88 14.85 -6.95 -2.55
C ARG A 88 13.57 -7.00 -1.73
N GLU A 89 13.61 -7.67 -0.58
CA GLU A 89 12.47 -7.74 0.34
C GLU A 89 12.13 -6.34 0.87
N LEU A 90 13.14 -5.56 1.27
CA LEU A 90 12.98 -4.15 1.65
C LEU A 90 12.46 -3.28 0.50
N ALA A 91 12.98 -3.46 -0.71
CA ALA A 91 12.48 -2.75 -1.89
C ALA A 91 11.00 -3.07 -2.17
N ALA A 92 10.60 -4.33 -2.03
CA ALA A 92 9.22 -4.76 -2.23
C ALA A 92 8.28 -4.16 -1.16
N ALA A 93 8.69 -4.21 0.10
CA ALA A 93 7.91 -3.63 1.20
C ALA A 93 7.79 -2.11 1.05
N ALA A 94 8.86 -1.43 0.65
CA ALA A 94 8.83 0.01 0.41
C ALA A 94 7.88 0.41 -0.73
N ARG A 95 7.76 -0.40 -1.80
CA ARG A 95 6.78 -0.15 -2.88
C ARG A 95 5.33 -0.19 -2.41
N MET A 96 5.04 -0.96 -1.36
CA MET A 96 3.71 -1.06 -0.76
C MET A 96 3.38 0.11 0.18
N GLY A 97 4.36 0.97 0.49
CA GLY A 97 4.22 2.13 1.36
C GLY A 97 4.65 1.87 2.82
N TRP A 98 4.61 2.93 3.63
CA TRP A 98 5.15 2.91 5.00
C TRP A 98 4.60 1.78 5.88
N PRO A 99 3.28 1.50 5.95
CA PRO A 99 2.77 0.47 6.86
C PRO A 99 3.33 -0.94 6.58
N ALA A 100 3.47 -1.30 5.30
CA ALA A 100 4.05 -2.58 4.91
C ALA A 100 5.56 -2.63 5.17
N PHE A 101 6.24 -1.51 4.94
CA PHE A 101 7.67 -1.38 5.22
C PHE A 101 7.97 -1.48 6.72
N GLU A 102 7.20 -0.80 7.55
CA GLU A 102 7.28 -0.87 9.01
C GLU A 102 6.99 -2.28 9.54
N ALA A 103 5.94 -2.94 9.04
CA ALA A 103 5.65 -4.33 9.40
C ALA A 103 6.85 -5.25 9.08
N HIS A 104 7.45 -5.08 7.90
CA HIS A 104 8.63 -5.85 7.51
C HIS A 104 9.83 -5.58 8.42
N LEU A 105 10.10 -4.32 8.79
CA LEU A 105 11.17 -3.97 9.73
C LEU A 105 10.97 -4.59 11.12
N ASN A 106 9.72 -4.75 11.54
CA ASN A 106 9.35 -5.35 12.83
C ASN A 106 9.19 -6.88 12.77
N GLY A 107 9.34 -7.50 11.60
CA GLY A 107 9.27 -8.95 11.42
C GLY A 107 7.86 -9.54 11.50
N TRP A 108 6.84 -8.78 11.11
CA TRP A 108 5.43 -9.20 11.07
C TRP A 108 5.01 -9.77 9.72
#